data_AF-A0A0H5PZH1-F1
#
_entry.id   AF-A0A0H5PZH1-F1
#
_cell.length_a   1.000
_cell.length_b   1.000
_cell.length_c   1.000
_cell.angle_alpha   90.00
_cell.angle_beta   90.00
_cell.angle_gamma   90.00
#
_symmetry.space_group_name_H-M   'P 1'
#
loop_
_entity.id
_entity.type
_entity.pdbx_description
1 polymer ?
#
loop_
_entity_poly.entity_id
_entity_poly.type
_entity_poly.pdbx_seq_one_letter_code
_entity_poly.pdbx_strand_id
1 'polypeptide(L)'
;MSRVPKTTTISLRIDKPTAAEWRERAAASGLSVSDWIRGSVDAGQQTNLPTPQRRPVRVRDTSNDADPALMRQLAALGSNLNQIARRINASPLTTLDKVEYLAALAAVARERGRSFEM
;
A
#
# COMPACT_ATOMS: atom_id res chain seq x y z
N MET A 1 5.61 8.85 33.90
CA MET A 1 4.82 7.82 33.20
C MET A 1 5.42 7.61 31.81
N SER A 2 6.25 6.57 31.65
CA SER A 2 6.91 6.24 30.39
C SER A 2 5.89 5.73 29.36
N ARG A 3 5.88 6.33 28.17
CA ARG A 3 4.95 6.01 27.09
C ARG A 3 5.32 4.66 26.47
N VAL A 4 4.48 3.64 26.65
CA VAL A 4 4.68 2.33 26.02
C VAL A 4 4.54 2.45 24.50
N PRO A 5 5.54 2.01 23.70
CA PRO A 5 5.46 2.05 22.25
C PRO A 5 4.41 1.05 21.73
N LYS A 6 3.43 1.55 20.97
CA LYS A 6 2.38 0.74 20.32
C LYS A 6 2.93 0.22 18.98
N THR A 7 3.26 -1.07 18.88
CA THR A 7 3.94 -1.68 17.71
C THR A 7 3.02 -2.44 16.75
N THR A 8 1.81 -2.81 17.18
CA THR A 8 0.88 -3.64 16.38
C THR A 8 -0.42 -2.90 16.09
N THR A 9 -0.91 -3.01 14.84
CA THR A 9 -2.20 -2.45 14.41
C THR A 9 -3.19 -3.57 14.15
N ILE A 10 -4.38 -3.47 14.76
CA ILE A 10 -5.52 -4.36 14.51
C ILE A 10 -6.54 -3.61 13.66
N SER A 11 -6.95 -4.18 12.53
CA SER A 11 -7.99 -3.62 11.66
C SER A 11 -9.33 -4.28 11.98
N LEU A 12 -10.32 -3.47 12.37
CA LEU A 12 -11.67 -3.93 12.68
C LEU A 12 -12.62 -3.55 11.54
N ARG A 13 -13.38 -4.54 11.04
CA ARG A 13 -14.48 -4.30 10.09
C ARG A 13 -15.78 -4.14 10.88
N ILE A 14 -16.43 -2.99 10.71
CA ILE A 14 -17.73 -2.67 11.31
C ILE A 14 -18.67 -2.12 10.24
N ASP A 15 -19.96 -2.18 10.52
CA ASP A 15 -21.01 -1.58 9.71
C ASP A 15 -20.91 -0.05 9.72
N LYS A 16 -21.44 0.57 8.66
CA LYS A 16 -21.39 2.01 8.46
C LYS A 16 -22.08 2.83 9.58
N PRO A 17 -23.27 2.45 10.10
CA PRO A 17 -23.91 3.23 11.14
C PRO A 17 -23.12 3.18 12.46
N THR A 18 -22.65 2.00 12.87
CA THR A 18 -21.78 1.89 14.06
C THR A 18 -20.50 2.72 13.92
N ALA A 19 -19.90 2.74 12.73
CA ALA A 19 -18.73 3.58 12.46
C ALA A 19 -19.01 5.08 12.53
N ALA A 20 -20.24 5.52 12.24
CA ALA A 20 -20.64 6.92 12.34
C ALA A 20 -20.82 7.33 13.81
N GLU A 21 -21.52 6.51 14.58
CA GLU A 21 -21.72 6.74 16.02
C GLU A 21 -20.38 6.81 16.78
N TRP A 22 -19.44 5.94 16.45
CA TRP A 22 -18.11 5.95 17.09
C TRP A 22 -17.31 7.21 16.74
N ARG A 23 -17.46 7.74 15.51
CA ARG A 23 -16.84 9.01 15.11
C ARG A 23 -17.45 10.19 15.86
N GLU A 24 -18.78 10.20 16.01
CA GLU A 24 -19.49 11.26 16.73
C GLU A 24 -19.11 11.28 18.21
N ARG A 25 -19.10 10.12 18.88
CA ARG A 25 -18.68 10.01 20.29
C ARG A 25 -17.22 10.36 20.52
N ALA A 26 -16.33 9.98 19.60
CA ALA A 26 -14.92 10.36 19.65
C ALA A 26 -14.74 11.88 19.46
N ALA A 27 -15.47 12.47 18.50
CA ALA A 27 -15.45 13.92 18.25
C ALA A 27 -15.97 14.74 19.44
N ALA A 28 -17.07 14.30 20.07
CA ALA A 28 -17.60 14.91 21.29
C ALA A 28 -16.59 14.89 22.45
N SER A 29 -15.71 13.87 22.47
CA SER A 29 -14.65 13.71 23.47
C SER A 29 -13.34 14.42 23.07
N GLY A 30 -13.27 15.03 21.88
CA GLY A 30 -12.05 15.66 21.34
C GLY A 30 -10.91 14.68 21.01
N LEU A 31 -11.20 13.38 20.96
CA LEU A 31 -10.21 12.31 20.75
C LEU A 31 -10.32 11.72 19.34
N SER A 32 -9.22 11.11 18.88
CA SER A 32 -9.31 10.24 17.70
C SER A 32 -10.16 9.00 18.01
N VAL A 33 -10.83 8.43 17.01
CA VAL A 33 -11.62 7.20 17.18
C VAL A 33 -10.78 6.08 17.81
N SER A 34 -9.51 5.95 17.41
CA SER A 34 -8.60 4.95 17.99
C SER A 34 -8.29 5.20 19.47
N ASP A 35 -8.17 6.46 19.89
CA ASP A 35 -7.90 6.80 21.29
C ASP A 35 -9.16 6.71 22.15
N TRP A 36 -10.33 7.06 21.60
CA TRP A 36 -11.63 6.85 22.25
C TRP A 36 -11.89 5.36 22.49
N ILE A 37 -11.72 4.51 21.46
CA ILE A 37 -11.87 3.04 21.60
C ILE A 37 -10.90 2.47 22.64
N ARG A 38 -9.62 2.89 22.61
CA ARG A 38 -8.64 2.45 23.61
C ARG A 38 -9.01 2.90 25.02
N GLY A 39 -9.60 4.10 25.17
CA GLY A 39 -10.12 4.56 26.45
C GLY A 39 -11.25 3.69 26.99
N SER A 40 -12.14 3.20 26.11
CA SER A 40 -13.24 2.31 26.47
C SER A 40 -12.82 0.86 26.70
N VAL A 41 -11.80 0.37 25.99
CA VAL A 41 -11.35 -1.05 26.04
C VAL A 41 -10.27 -1.27 27.09
N ASP A 42 -9.30 -0.36 27.24
CA ASP A 42 -8.10 -0.55 28.08
C ASP A 42 -8.13 0.28 29.37
N ALA A 43 -9.32 0.62 29.89
CA ALA A 43 -9.56 1.24 31.21
C ALA A 43 -8.43 2.16 31.75
N GLY A 44 -8.02 3.18 30.96
CA GLY A 44 -7.07 4.21 31.42
C GLY A 44 -5.81 4.43 30.58
N GLN A 45 -5.57 3.69 29.48
CA GLN A 45 -4.44 3.95 28.58
C GLN A 45 -4.78 4.86 27.38
N GLN A 46 -5.52 5.94 27.65
CA GLN A 46 -5.77 6.99 26.67
C GLN A 46 -4.47 7.72 26.35
N THR A 47 -4.09 7.79 25.09
CA THR A 47 -2.85 8.47 24.69
C THR A 47 -3.01 9.98 24.54
N ASN A 48 -4.24 10.53 24.63
CA ASN A 48 -4.56 11.95 24.44
C ASN A 48 -3.92 12.54 23.18
N LEU A 49 -3.73 11.73 22.14
CA LEU A 49 -3.14 12.22 20.92
C LEU A 49 -4.22 12.93 20.10
N PRO A 50 -3.96 14.17 19.62
CA PRO A 50 -4.88 14.84 18.75
C PRO A 50 -5.08 14.00 17.49
N THR A 51 -6.31 14.02 16.97
CA THR A 51 -6.65 13.34 15.72
C THR A 51 -5.63 13.71 14.63
N PRO A 52 -5.00 12.72 13.96
CA PRO A 52 -4.05 12.99 12.89
C PRO A 52 -4.69 13.88 11.84
N GLN A 53 -4.20 15.11 11.71
CA GLN A 53 -4.68 16.05 10.72
C GLN A 53 -4.33 15.48 9.34
N ARG A 54 -5.32 15.42 8.44
CA ARG A 54 -5.07 15.00 7.05
C ARG A 54 -4.02 15.93 6.48
N ARG A 55 -2.87 15.36 6.11
CA ARG A 55 -1.82 16.11 5.44
C ARG A 55 -2.44 16.73 4.18
N PRO A 56 -2.25 18.04 3.92
CA PRO A 56 -2.75 18.64 2.70
C PRO A 56 -2.22 17.85 1.52
N VAL A 57 -3.12 17.49 0.60
CA VAL A 57 -2.77 16.79 -0.64
C VAL A 57 -1.78 17.70 -1.35
N ARG A 58 -0.54 17.23 -1.53
CA ARG A 58 0.44 17.97 -2.32
C ARG A 58 -0.14 18.12 -3.72
N VAL A 59 -0.42 19.36 -4.12
CA VAL A 59 -0.76 19.66 -5.51
C VAL A 59 0.46 19.29 -6.33
N ARG A 60 0.31 18.28 -7.18
CA ARG A 60 1.38 17.79 -8.05
C ARG A 60 1.75 18.91 -9.02
N ASP A 61 3.04 19.23 -9.10
CA ASP A 61 3.59 20.07 -10.16
C ASP A 61 3.52 19.29 -11.47
N THR A 62 2.76 19.81 -12.44
CA THR A 62 2.55 19.18 -13.75
C THR A 62 3.44 19.78 -14.85
N SER A 63 4.32 20.73 -14.52
CA SER A 63 5.18 21.41 -15.52
C SER A 63 6.20 20.46 -16.17
N ASN A 64 6.45 19.31 -15.54
CA ASN A 64 7.33 18.25 -16.05
C ASN A 64 6.56 16.94 -16.29
N ASP A 65 5.26 17.02 -16.58
CA ASP A 65 4.45 15.84 -16.86
C ASP A 65 4.91 15.19 -18.17
N ALA A 66 5.56 14.04 -18.04
CA ALA A 66 5.76 13.14 -19.16
C ALA A 66 4.42 12.75 -19.79
N ASP A 67 4.41 12.47 -21.09
CA ASP A 67 3.22 12.07 -21.84
C ASP A 67 2.40 11.03 -21.04
N PRO A 68 1.14 11.34 -20.69
CA PRO A 68 0.29 10.42 -19.93
C PRO A 68 0.14 9.05 -20.59
N ALA A 69 0.17 8.97 -21.92
CA ALA A 69 0.09 7.68 -22.62
C ALA A 69 1.35 6.84 -22.38
N LEU A 70 2.53 7.43 -22.49
CA LEU A 70 3.80 6.79 -22.16
C LEU A 70 3.85 6.33 -20.69
N MET A 71 3.40 7.17 -19.75
CA MET A 71 3.37 6.82 -18.34
C MET A 71 2.43 5.64 -18.04
N ARG A 72 1.27 5.57 -18.72
CA ARG A 72 0.36 4.41 -18.61
C ARG A 72 1.00 3.14 -19.16
N GLN A 73 1.72 3.22 -20.28
CA GLN A 73 2.44 2.07 -20.84
C GLN A 73 3.54 1.59 -19.90
N LEU A 74 4.35 2.49 -19.35
CA LEU A 74 5.38 2.16 -18.37
C LEU A 74 4.78 1.53 -17.11
N ALA A 75 3.67 2.06 -16.60
CA ALA A 75 2.96 1.49 -15.47
C ALA A 75 2.43 0.07 -15.77
N ALA A 76 1.89 -0.16 -16.97
CA ALA A 76 1.43 -1.48 -17.40
C ALA A 76 2.60 -2.48 -17.49
N LEU A 77 3.75 -2.07 -18.03
CA LEU A 77 4.96 -2.88 -18.07
C LEU A 77 5.46 -3.22 -16.65
N GLY A 78 5.54 -2.23 -15.77
CA GLY A 78 5.93 -2.42 -14.37
C GLY A 78 4.99 -3.35 -13.60
N SER A 79 3.68 -3.25 -13.86
CA SER A 79 2.67 -4.15 -13.28
C SER A 79 2.90 -5.60 -13.70
N ASN A 80 3.15 -5.84 -14.99
CA ASN A 80 3.42 -7.18 -15.52
C ASN A 80 4.68 -7.80 -14.89
N LEU A 81 5.76 -7.03 -14.79
CA LEU A 81 6.99 -7.47 -14.12
C LEU A 81 6.75 -7.82 -12.65
N ASN A 82 5.97 -7.02 -11.94
CA ASN A 82 5.63 -7.27 -10.55
C ASN A 82 4.77 -8.54 -10.39
N GLN A 83 3.87 -8.83 -11.33
CA GLN A 83 3.08 -10.07 -11.31
C GLN A 83 3.97 -11.30 -11.54
N ILE A 84 4.91 -11.23 -12.49
CA ILE A 84 5.90 -12.30 -12.72
C ILE A 84 6.73 -12.52 -11.46
N ALA A 85 7.27 -11.46 -10.86
CA ALA A 85 8.05 -11.53 -9.63
C ALA A 85 7.26 -12.16 -8.47
N ARG A 86 5.99 -11.76 -8.31
CA ARG A 86 5.11 -12.35 -7.29
C ARG A 86 4.87 -13.84 -7.53
N ARG A 87 4.68 -14.26 -8.77
CA ARG A 87 4.45 -15.67 -9.13
C ARG A 87 5.70 -16.52 -8.89
N ILE A 88 6.87 -15.96 -9.22
CA ILE A 88 8.19 -16.54 -8.92
C ILE A 88 8.38 -16.69 -7.40
N ASN A 89 7.96 -15.68 -6.62
CA ASN A 89 8.15 -15.68 -5.17
C ASN A 89 7.08 -16.48 -4.38
N ALA A 90 5.93 -16.79 -4.99
CA ALA A 90 4.81 -17.45 -4.31
C ALA A 90 4.94 -18.98 -4.20
N SER A 91 5.80 -19.59 -5.00
CA SER A 91 6.13 -21.02 -4.88
C SER A 91 7.65 -21.19 -4.79
N PRO A 92 8.15 -22.15 -4.00
CA PRO A 92 9.56 -22.53 -4.07
C PRO A 92 9.81 -23.10 -5.47
N LEU A 93 10.32 -22.25 -6.37
CA LEU A 93 10.71 -22.67 -7.70
C LEU A 93 11.84 -23.68 -7.58
N THR A 94 11.66 -24.81 -8.24
CA THR A 94 12.76 -25.74 -8.44
C THR A 94 13.82 -25.07 -9.33
N THR A 95 15.05 -25.60 -9.32
CA THR A 95 16.11 -25.10 -10.21
C THR A 95 15.70 -25.18 -11.68
N LEU A 96 14.90 -26.18 -12.05
CA LEU A 96 14.39 -26.34 -13.41
C LEU A 96 13.41 -25.22 -13.80
N ASP A 97 12.46 -24.89 -12.91
CA ASP A 97 11.50 -23.81 -13.15
C ASP A 97 12.22 -22.47 -13.36
N LYS A 98 13.26 -22.20 -12.57
CA LYS A 98 14.07 -20.97 -12.71
C LYS A 98 14.77 -20.89 -14.07
N VAL A 99 15.32 -22.00 -14.55
CA VAL A 99 15.97 -22.08 -15.87
C VAL A 99 14.95 -21.84 -16.98
N GLU A 100 13.75 -22.41 -16.86
CA GLU A 100 12.67 -22.23 -17.84
C GLU A 100 12.19 -20.76 -17.91
N TYR A 101 11.96 -20.12 -16.75
CA TYR A 101 11.60 -18.70 -16.70
C TYR A 101 12.70 -17.79 -17.26
N LEU A 102 13.98 -18.06 -16.95
CA LEU A 102 15.10 -17.28 -17.47
C LEU A 102 15.27 -17.47 -18.98
N ALA A 103 15.08 -18.68 -19.50
CA ALA A 103 15.12 -18.97 -20.93
C ALA A 103 14.00 -18.24 -21.69
N ALA A 104 12.78 -18.26 -21.15
CA ALA A 104 11.64 -17.54 -21.72
C ALA A 104 11.87 -16.02 -21.73
N LEU A 105 12.40 -15.45 -20.64
CA LEU A 105 12.74 -14.02 -20.58
C LEU A 105 13.83 -13.64 -21.58
N ALA A 106 14.88 -14.46 -21.69
CA ALA A 106 15.97 -14.24 -22.63
C ALA A 106 15.52 -14.34 -24.10
N ALA A 107 14.58 -15.24 -24.42
CA ALA A 107 14.00 -15.33 -25.75
C ALA A 107 13.24 -14.05 -26.13
N VAL A 108 12.38 -13.55 -25.24
CA VAL A 108 11.66 -12.28 -25.44
C VAL A 108 12.61 -11.09 -25.59
N ALA A 109 13.70 -11.06 -24.82
CA ALA A 109 14.71 -10.01 -24.93
C ALA A 109 15.45 -10.04 -26.28
N ARG A 110 15.83 -11.22 -26.79
CA ARG A 110 16.48 -11.39 -28.10
C ARG A 110 15.57 -11.02 -29.26
N GLU A 111 14.30 -11.39 -29.18
CA GLU A 111 13.32 -11.10 -30.21
C GLU A 111 13.08 -9.59 -30.35
N ARG A 112 13.08 -8.85 -29.23
CA ARG A 112 13.03 -7.38 -29.26
C ARG A 112 14.31 -6.71 -29.73
N GLY A 113 15.49 -7.27 -29.46
CA GLY A 113 16.76 -6.74 -29.97
C GLY A 113 16.85 -6.79 -31.50
N ARG A 114 16.38 -7.89 -32.10
CA ARG A 114 16.33 -8.05 -33.57
C ARG A 114 15.36 -7.09 -34.27
N SER A 115 14.24 -6.74 -33.61
CA SER A 115 13.25 -5.82 -34.16
C SER A 115 13.65 -4.34 -34.09
N PHE A 116 14.78 -4.02 -33.48
CA PHE A 116 15.33 -2.65 -33.38
C PHE A 116 16.52 -2.43 -34.34
N GLU A 117 17.04 -3.49 -34.97
CA GLU A 117 18.11 -3.44 -35.99
C GLU A 117 17.59 -3.44 -37.44
N MET A 118 16.26 -3.50 -37.66
CA MET A 118 15.59 -3.40 -38.97
C MET A 118 14.77 -2.12 -39.04
#